data_AF-A0A150Y2V4-F1
#
_entry.id   AF-A0A150Y2V4-F1
#
_cell.length_a   1.000
_cell.length_b   1.000
_cell.length_c   1.000
_cell.angle_alpha   90.00
_cell.angle_beta   90.00
_cell.angle_gamma   90.00
#
_symmetry.space_group_name_H-M   'P 1'
#
loop_
_entity.id
_entity.type
_entity.pdbx_description
1 polymer ?
#
loop_
_entity_poly.entity_id
_entity_poly.type
_entity_poly.pdbx_seq_one_letter_code
_entity_poly.pdbx_strand_id
1 'polypeptide(L)'
;MNIVSIFERSKDCLYAVLYEGEALDALRNLQEQWSDYEELRKFFIQYKKDYEAYYGKTKINEIVEKAVDDADNLFEWLFELAEDETGNNLNQFFKPLHNKEKDTVYDLQQLKAYGNQHNSFLRVYAIRYGNSFVITGGAIKLTDGMIERPHTKAELYKLDLVKKYLEEGEDAEFVYLDI
;
A
#
# COMPACT_ATOMS: atom_id res chain seq x y z
N MET A 1 13.75 9.22 -7.82
CA MET A 1 12.70 9.03 -6.79
C MET A 1 13.35 9.25 -5.45
N ASN A 2 12.59 9.68 -4.44
CA ASN A 2 13.10 9.92 -3.09
C ASN A 2 12.34 9.03 -2.10
N ILE A 3 12.99 8.64 -1.00
CA ILE A 3 12.32 7.94 0.11
C ILE A 3 12.01 8.98 1.19
N VAL A 4 10.73 9.22 1.47
CA VAL A 4 10.29 10.25 2.40
C VAL A 4 9.89 9.60 3.72
N SER A 5 10.36 10.17 4.84
CA SER A 5 9.94 9.75 6.18
C SER A 5 8.47 10.09 6.41
N ILE A 6 7.67 9.11 6.83
CA ILE A 6 6.29 9.28 7.28
C ILE A 6 6.24 9.27 8.81
N PHE A 7 6.95 8.32 9.44
CA PHE A 7 7.18 8.29 10.89
C PHE A 7 8.61 7.89 11.19
N GLU A 8 9.27 8.65 12.05
CA GLU A 8 10.63 8.39 12.51
C GLU A 8 10.65 8.12 14.02
N ARG A 9 10.98 6.87 14.39
CA ARG A 9 11.33 6.47 15.76
C ARG A 9 12.55 5.56 15.72
N SER A 10 13.35 5.56 16.79
CA SER A 10 14.71 4.99 16.85
C SER A 10 14.87 3.48 16.58
N LYS A 11 13.80 2.75 16.21
CA LYS A 11 13.82 1.29 15.98
C LYS A 11 13.05 0.83 14.73
N ASP A 12 11.85 1.37 14.48
CA ASP A 12 11.00 1.04 13.33
C ASP A 12 10.54 2.36 12.68
N CYS A 13 10.84 2.57 11.40
CA CYS A 13 10.40 3.74 10.66
C CYS A 13 9.44 3.34 9.53
N LEU A 14 8.47 4.22 9.26
CA LEU A 14 7.60 4.10 8.10
C LEU A 14 8.00 5.16 7.09
N TYR A 15 8.27 4.73 5.87
CA TYR A 15 8.62 5.58 4.75
C TYR A 15 7.63 5.40 3.61
N ALA A 16 7.59 6.36 2.68
CA ALA A 16 6.91 6.22 1.41
C ALA A 16 7.74 6.78 0.27
N VAL A 17 7.55 6.23 -0.93
CA VAL A 17 8.27 6.67 -2.12
C VAL A 17 7.62 7.93 -2.69
N LEU A 18 8.42 8.97 -2.95
CA LEU A 18 8.06 10.08 -3.83
C LEU A 18 8.65 9.82 -5.21
N TYR A 19 7.79 9.44 -6.17
CA TYR A 19 8.22 9.20 -7.55
C TYR A 19 8.52 10.51 -8.27
N GLU A 20 9.40 10.44 -9.27
CA GLU A 20 9.78 11.60 -10.06
C GLU A 20 8.57 12.18 -10.80
N GLY A 21 8.36 13.50 -10.66
CA GLY A 21 7.22 14.20 -11.27
C GLY A 21 5.92 14.13 -10.48
N GLU A 22 5.84 13.35 -9.41
CA GLU A 22 4.69 13.33 -8.51
C GLU A 22 4.77 14.45 -7.47
N ALA A 23 3.63 15.04 -7.10
CA ALA A 23 3.55 16.08 -6.08
C ALA A 23 3.52 15.50 -4.65
N LEU A 24 3.03 14.28 -4.49
CA LEU A 24 2.83 13.59 -3.22
C LEU A 24 3.54 12.25 -3.22
N ASP A 25 3.92 11.77 -2.03
CA ASP A 25 4.44 10.41 -1.89
C ASP A 25 3.32 9.37 -2.06
N ALA A 26 3.76 8.12 -2.19
CA ALA A 26 2.90 6.99 -2.45
C ALA A 26 1.80 6.79 -1.41
N LEU A 27 2.02 7.11 -0.13
CA LEU A 27 0.97 6.96 0.89
C LEU A 27 -0.07 8.07 0.76
N ARG A 28 0.36 9.33 0.68
CA ARG A 28 -0.55 10.48 0.52
C ARG A 28 -1.38 10.38 -0.75
N ASN A 29 -0.78 9.94 -1.86
CA ASN A 29 -1.52 9.67 -3.10
C ASN A 29 -2.64 8.64 -2.92
N LEU A 30 -2.42 7.57 -2.14
CA LEU A 30 -3.48 6.59 -1.84
C LEU A 30 -4.57 7.20 -0.97
N GLN A 31 -4.22 8.01 0.02
CA GLN A 31 -5.19 8.67 0.89
C GLN A 31 -6.11 9.61 0.09
N GLU A 32 -5.56 10.41 -0.84
CA GLU A 32 -6.37 11.26 -1.72
C GLU A 32 -7.25 10.42 -2.66
N GLN A 33 -6.68 9.41 -3.33
CA GLN A 33 -7.43 8.60 -4.29
C GLN A 33 -8.54 7.76 -3.64
N TRP A 34 -8.34 7.27 -2.41
CA TRP A 34 -9.30 6.40 -1.74
C TRP A 34 -10.31 7.15 -0.87
N SER A 35 -10.16 8.47 -0.72
CA SER A 35 -11.19 9.34 -0.14
C SER A 35 -12.02 10.07 -1.22
N ASP A 36 -11.59 10.08 -2.47
CA ASP A 36 -12.33 10.68 -3.58
C ASP A 36 -13.46 9.76 -4.07
N TYR A 37 -14.69 10.10 -3.68
CA TYR A 37 -15.91 9.38 -4.08
C TYR A 37 -16.12 9.36 -5.61
N GLU A 38 -15.76 10.42 -6.32
CA GLU A 38 -15.95 10.48 -7.77
C GLU A 38 -14.98 9.57 -8.50
N GLU A 39 -13.71 9.58 -8.11
CA GLU A 39 -12.67 8.70 -8.68
C GLU A 39 -12.97 7.22 -8.38
N LEU A 40 -13.33 6.89 -7.14
CA LEU A 40 -13.77 5.53 -6.78
C LEU A 40 -14.98 5.11 -7.60
N ARG A 41 -15.97 5.99 -7.77
CA ARG A 41 -17.16 5.70 -8.58
C ARG A 41 -16.79 5.42 -10.05
N LYS A 42 -15.89 6.22 -10.64
CA LYS A 42 -15.39 6.00 -12.01
C LYS A 42 -14.70 4.63 -12.10
N PHE A 43 -13.81 4.32 -11.15
CA PHE A 43 -13.10 3.06 -11.07
C PHE A 43 -14.06 1.87 -11.03
N PHE A 44 -15.03 1.87 -10.11
CA PHE A 44 -15.96 0.76 -9.96
C PHE A 44 -16.95 0.62 -11.12
N ILE A 45 -17.29 1.72 -11.81
CA ILE A 45 -18.06 1.64 -13.07
C ILE A 45 -17.22 0.95 -14.15
N GLN A 46 -15.96 1.37 -14.30
CA GLN A 46 -15.04 0.81 -15.30
C GLN A 46 -14.79 -0.68 -15.07
N TYR A 47 -14.54 -1.09 -13.83
CA TYR A 47 -14.18 -2.46 -13.47
C TYR A 47 -15.32 -3.27 -12.84
N LYS A 48 -16.57 -2.85 -13.06
CA LYS A 48 -17.76 -3.50 -12.48
C LYS A 48 -17.80 -5.01 -12.73
N LYS A 49 -17.44 -5.44 -13.94
CA LYS A 49 -17.44 -6.86 -14.30
C LYS A 49 -16.41 -7.67 -13.52
N ASP A 50 -15.22 -7.12 -13.30
CA ASP A 50 -14.19 -7.78 -12.50
C ASP A 50 -14.64 -7.88 -11.04
N TYR A 51 -15.22 -6.80 -10.49
CA TYR A 51 -15.83 -6.82 -9.16
C TYR A 51 -16.89 -7.91 -9.04
N GLU A 52 -17.91 -7.90 -9.90
CA GLU A 52 -19.06 -8.81 -9.80
C GLU A 52 -18.67 -10.28 -9.99
N ALA A 53 -17.65 -10.55 -10.80
CA ALA A 53 -17.13 -11.90 -11.02
C ALA A 53 -16.48 -12.49 -9.76
N TYR A 54 -15.91 -11.64 -8.89
CA TYR A 54 -15.15 -12.09 -7.72
C TYR A 54 -15.91 -11.90 -6.40
N TYR A 55 -16.58 -10.77 -6.21
CA TYR A 55 -17.28 -10.39 -4.97
C TYR A 55 -18.81 -10.54 -5.06
N GLY A 56 -19.37 -10.75 -6.26
CA GLY A 56 -20.80 -10.82 -6.49
C GLY A 56 -21.44 -9.47 -6.81
N LYS A 57 -22.75 -9.50 -7.14
CA LYS A 57 -23.50 -8.32 -7.58
C LYS A 57 -23.83 -7.37 -6.43
N THR A 58 -23.73 -6.07 -6.71
CA THR A 58 -24.01 -4.99 -5.74
C THR A 58 -24.21 -3.66 -6.48
N LYS A 59 -24.64 -2.62 -5.78
CA LYS A 59 -24.79 -1.27 -6.33
C LYS A 59 -23.47 -0.52 -6.27
N ILE A 60 -23.22 0.35 -7.25
CA ILE A 60 -22.01 1.19 -7.30
C ILE A 60 -21.84 2.04 -6.04
N ASN A 61 -22.92 2.63 -5.51
CA ASN A 61 -22.80 3.44 -4.30
C ASN A 61 -22.40 2.61 -3.07
N GLU A 62 -22.93 1.39 -2.93
CA GLU A 62 -22.60 0.50 -1.81
C GLU A 62 -21.12 0.10 -1.80
N ILE A 63 -20.51 -0.14 -2.98
CA ILE A 63 -19.08 -0.47 -3.07
C ILE A 63 -18.17 0.74 -2.94
N VAL A 64 -18.62 1.92 -3.34
CA VAL A 64 -17.88 3.17 -3.14
C VAL A 64 -17.86 3.52 -1.65
N GLU A 65 -19.02 3.50 -0.97
CA GLU A 65 -19.11 3.73 0.48
C GLU A 65 -18.23 2.73 1.23
N LYS A 66 -18.31 1.44 0.89
CA LYS A 66 -17.43 0.42 1.47
C LYS A 66 -15.95 0.72 1.24
N ALA A 67 -15.57 1.19 0.05
CA ALA A 67 -14.17 1.46 -0.28
C ALA A 67 -13.61 2.62 0.56
N VAL A 68 -14.38 3.68 0.77
CA VAL A 68 -14.00 4.81 1.61
C VAL A 68 -13.87 4.36 3.07
N ASP A 69 -14.88 3.68 3.60
CA ASP A 69 -14.86 3.16 4.97
C ASP A 69 -13.68 2.19 5.19
N ASP A 70 -13.39 1.31 4.23
CA ASP A 70 -12.24 0.40 4.28
C ASP A 70 -10.91 1.17 4.29
N ALA A 71 -10.82 2.27 3.54
CA ALA A 71 -9.60 3.07 3.43
C ALA A 71 -9.31 3.81 4.75
N ASP A 72 -10.34 4.45 5.32
CA ASP A 72 -10.22 5.18 6.59
C ASP A 72 -9.75 4.24 7.71
N ASN A 73 -10.41 3.08 7.87
CA ASN A 73 -10.01 2.07 8.86
C ASN A 73 -8.59 1.54 8.62
N LEU A 74 -8.19 1.38 7.35
CA LEU A 74 -6.86 0.86 7.00
C LEU A 74 -5.75 1.87 7.35
N PHE A 75 -5.96 3.15 7.07
CA PHE A 75 -4.98 4.19 7.37
C PHE A 75 -4.93 4.52 8.86
N GLU A 76 -6.07 4.57 9.55
CA GLU A 76 -6.11 4.70 11.01
C GLU A 76 -5.28 3.59 11.67
N TRP A 77 -5.50 2.34 11.28
CA TRP A 77 -4.75 1.20 11.81
C TRP A 77 -3.25 1.28 11.49
N LEU A 78 -2.87 1.74 10.29
CA LEU A 78 -1.46 1.96 9.94
C LEU A 78 -0.80 2.98 10.87
N PHE A 79 -1.46 4.12 11.11
CA PHE A 79 -0.93 5.18 11.95
C PHE A 79 -0.86 4.78 13.42
N GLU A 80 -1.88 4.10 13.96
CA GLU A 80 -1.84 3.55 15.32
C GLU A 80 -0.62 2.62 15.53
N LEU A 81 -0.35 1.74 14.55
CA LEU A 81 0.79 0.83 14.62
C LEU A 81 2.14 1.53 14.40
N ALA A 82 2.17 2.62 13.63
CA ALA A 82 3.36 3.44 13.42
C ALA A 82 3.70 4.30 14.65
N GLU A 83 2.68 4.75 15.39
CA GLU A 83 2.83 5.55 16.61
C GLU A 83 3.19 4.71 17.85
N ASP A 84 2.86 3.42 17.88
CA ASP A 84 3.13 2.56 19.04
C ASP A 84 4.64 2.51 19.41
N GLU A 85 4.95 2.97 20.62
CA GLU A 85 6.30 3.12 21.15
C GLU A 85 7.02 1.79 21.43
N THR A 86 6.31 0.66 21.42
CA THR A 86 6.88 -0.67 21.60
C THR A 86 7.66 -1.16 20.38
N GLY A 87 7.47 -0.54 19.21
CA GLY A 87 8.27 -0.79 18.00
C GLY A 87 8.22 -2.23 17.49
N ASN A 88 7.09 -2.92 17.62
CA ASN A 88 6.89 -4.29 17.10
C ASN A 88 5.66 -4.42 16.18
N ASN A 89 5.02 -3.31 15.86
CA ASN A 89 3.63 -3.32 15.46
C ASN A 89 3.39 -3.25 13.96
N LEU A 90 4.25 -2.56 13.20
CA LEU A 90 4.12 -2.52 11.74
C LEU A 90 4.31 -3.89 11.08
N ASN A 91 5.01 -4.83 11.74
CA ASN A 91 5.09 -6.23 11.34
C ASN A 91 3.71 -6.93 11.34
N GLN A 92 2.73 -6.43 12.10
CA GLN A 92 1.36 -6.96 12.11
C GLN A 92 0.55 -6.47 10.90
N PHE A 93 0.87 -5.28 10.41
CA PHE A 93 0.22 -4.65 9.27
C PHE A 93 0.66 -5.29 7.96
N PHE A 94 1.97 -5.39 7.76
CA PHE A 94 2.56 -5.86 6.53
C PHE A 94 2.81 -7.38 6.54
N LYS A 95 2.29 -8.06 5.52
CA LYS A 95 2.46 -9.49 5.31
C LYS A 95 3.23 -9.74 4.01
N PRO A 96 3.95 -10.86 3.87
CA PRO A 96 4.61 -11.21 2.62
C PRO A 96 3.64 -11.16 1.42
N LEU A 97 4.08 -10.51 0.34
CA LEU A 97 3.31 -10.42 -0.90
C LEU A 97 3.00 -11.83 -1.43
N HIS A 98 3.99 -12.71 -1.39
CA HIS A 98 3.90 -14.09 -1.83
C HIS A 98 3.66 -15.05 -0.67
N ASN A 99 2.61 -15.88 -0.79
CA ASN A 99 2.23 -16.83 0.28
C ASN A 99 3.31 -17.88 0.58
N LYS A 100 4.20 -18.17 -0.38
CA LYS A 100 5.35 -19.08 -0.19
C LYS A 100 6.38 -18.54 0.82
N GLU A 101 6.34 -17.24 1.10
CA GLU A 101 7.29 -16.53 1.98
C GLU A 101 6.69 -16.21 3.35
N LYS A 102 5.48 -16.71 3.65
CA LYS A 102 4.72 -16.39 4.87
C LYS A 102 5.49 -16.69 6.17
N ASP A 103 6.40 -17.66 6.13
CA ASP A 103 7.17 -18.13 7.29
C ASP A 103 8.63 -17.61 7.26
N THR A 104 8.93 -16.67 6.35
CA THR A 104 10.28 -16.11 6.17
C THR A 104 10.26 -14.59 6.22
N VAL A 105 11.22 -14.03 6.95
CA VAL A 105 11.45 -12.59 7.03
C VAL A 105 12.87 -12.32 6.58
N TYR A 106 13.04 -11.44 5.60
CA TYR A 106 14.34 -11.07 5.07
C TYR A 106 14.29 -9.64 4.53
N ASP A 107 15.45 -8.99 4.45
CA ASP A 107 15.54 -7.62 3.97
C ASP A 107 15.10 -7.51 2.50
N LEU A 108 14.56 -6.36 2.09
CA LEU A 108 14.05 -6.12 0.73
C LEU A 108 12.91 -7.06 0.29
N GLN A 109 12.25 -7.71 1.25
CA GLN A 109 11.05 -8.51 1.02
C GLN A 109 9.90 -7.62 0.54
N GLN A 110 9.19 -8.08 -0.49
CA GLN A 110 7.97 -7.44 -0.97
C GLN A 110 6.79 -7.80 -0.05
N LEU A 111 6.06 -6.78 0.38
CA LEU A 111 5.02 -6.87 1.39
C LEU A 111 3.70 -6.28 0.87
N LYS A 112 2.61 -6.72 1.48
CA LYS A 112 1.25 -6.21 1.27
C LYS A 112 0.53 -6.05 2.60
N ALA A 113 -0.32 -5.05 2.68
CA ALA A 113 -1.32 -4.86 3.73
C ALA A 113 -2.71 -4.69 3.11
N TYR A 114 -3.74 -4.88 3.91
CA TYR A 114 -5.14 -4.81 3.48
C TYR A 114 -6.05 -4.57 4.67
N GLY A 115 -7.21 -3.99 4.40
CA GLY A 115 -8.23 -3.72 5.40
C GLY A 115 -8.58 -4.97 6.21
N ASN A 116 -8.82 -4.75 7.50
CA ASN A 116 -9.30 -5.77 8.44
C ASN A 116 -10.76 -6.17 8.17
N GLN A 117 -11.50 -5.42 7.36
CA GLN A 117 -12.83 -5.77 6.92
C GLN A 117 -12.85 -7.02 6.04
N HIS A 118 -13.89 -7.84 6.22
CA HIS A 118 -14.15 -8.99 5.37
C HIS A 118 -14.24 -8.54 3.90
N ASN A 119 -13.58 -9.27 3.00
CA ASN A 119 -13.52 -8.98 1.56
C ASN A 119 -12.87 -7.64 1.17
N SER A 120 -11.97 -7.06 1.98
CA SER A 120 -11.21 -5.87 1.57
C SER A 120 -10.47 -6.09 0.24
N PHE A 121 -10.82 -5.27 -0.75
CA PHE A 121 -10.15 -5.19 -2.05
C PHE A 121 -9.00 -4.16 -2.06
N LEU A 122 -8.86 -3.33 -1.02
CA LEU A 122 -7.74 -2.40 -0.91
C LEU A 122 -6.44 -3.14 -0.56
N ARG A 123 -5.35 -2.73 -1.20
CA ARG A 123 -4.00 -3.24 -0.97
C ARG A 123 -3.02 -2.09 -0.89
N VAL A 124 -2.24 -2.02 0.19
CA VAL A 124 -1.05 -1.18 0.29
C VAL A 124 0.17 -2.07 0.12
N TYR A 125 1.14 -1.64 -0.67
CA TYR A 125 2.34 -2.40 -0.99
C TYR A 125 3.58 -1.71 -0.43
N ALA A 126 4.51 -2.51 0.09
CA ALA A 126 5.74 -2.00 0.68
C ALA A 126 6.94 -2.92 0.45
N ILE A 127 8.14 -2.39 0.67
CA ILE A 127 9.40 -3.13 0.75
C ILE A 127 9.90 -3.09 2.20
N ARG A 128 10.31 -4.24 2.75
CA ARG A 128 11.04 -4.28 4.03
C ARG A 128 12.44 -3.68 3.84
N TYR A 129 12.87 -2.82 4.74
CA TYR A 129 14.21 -2.23 4.73
C TYR A 129 14.79 -2.20 6.14
N GLY A 130 15.57 -3.22 6.50
CA GLY A 130 15.96 -3.51 7.88
C GLY A 130 14.73 -3.73 8.77
N ASN A 131 14.58 -2.87 9.79
CA ASN A 131 13.39 -2.84 10.66
C ASN A 131 12.29 -1.89 10.15
N SER A 132 12.52 -1.21 9.03
CA SER A 132 11.62 -0.22 8.47
C SER A 132 10.80 -0.77 7.30
N PHE A 133 9.81 0.02 6.87
CA PHE A 133 8.94 -0.30 5.76
C PHE A 133 8.85 0.88 4.80
N VAL A 134 8.99 0.61 3.51
CA VAL A 134 8.92 1.62 2.45
C VAL A 134 7.68 1.38 1.60
N ILE A 135 6.64 2.20 1.79
CA ILE A 135 5.40 2.14 1.00
C ILE A 135 5.68 2.56 -0.44
N THR A 136 5.32 1.70 -1.38
CA THR A 136 5.57 1.87 -2.81
C THR A 136 4.34 2.32 -3.58
N GLY A 137 3.15 2.08 -3.02
CA GLY A 137 1.87 2.33 -3.69
C GLY A 137 0.79 1.36 -3.21
N GLY A 138 -0.27 1.23 -4.01
CA GLY A 138 -1.44 0.48 -3.63
C GLY A 138 -2.38 0.24 -4.81
N ALA A 139 -3.34 -0.68 -4.60
CA ALA A 139 -4.31 -1.05 -5.62
C ALA A 139 -5.67 -1.40 -5.02
N ILE A 140 -6.72 -1.15 -5.81
CA ILE A 140 -8.03 -1.77 -5.63
C ILE A 140 -8.01 -3.11 -6.39
N LYS A 141 -7.76 -4.19 -5.67
CA LYS A 141 -7.58 -5.55 -6.22
C LYS A 141 -8.93 -6.25 -6.32
N LEU A 142 -9.46 -6.31 -7.54
CA LEU A 142 -10.74 -6.95 -7.85
C LEU A 142 -10.65 -8.40 -8.33
N THR A 143 -9.45 -8.99 -8.28
CA THR A 143 -9.16 -10.33 -8.81
C THR A 143 -8.21 -11.11 -7.90
N ASP A 144 -8.12 -12.42 -8.09
CA ASP A 144 -7.19 -13.25 -7.30
C ASP A 144 -5.71 -13.02 -7.70
N GLY A 145 -5.41 -12.96 -9.01
CA GLY A 145 -4.07 -12.68 -9.54
C GLY A 145 -3.80 -11.20 -9.87
N MET A 146 -2.53 -10.76 -9.74
CA MET A 146 -2.09 -9.40 -10.09
C MET A 146 -1.61 -9.23 -11.55
N ILE A 147 -1.31 -10.32 -12.26
CA ILE A 147 -0.58 -10.27 -13.54
C ILE A 147 -1.48 -9.83 -14.71
N GLU A 148 -2.77 -10.14 -14.64
CA GLU A 148 -3.66 -10.06 -15.81
C GLU A 148 -4.50 -8.78 -15.90
N ARG A 149 -4.37 -7.86 -14.94
CA ARG A 149 -5.22 -6.67 -14.86
C ARG A 149 -4.45 -5.35 -14.74
N PRO A 150 -4.83 -4.32 -15.51
CA PRO A 150 -4.16 -3.01 -15.47
C PRO A 150 -4.08 -2.40 -14.08
N HIS A 151 -5.13 -2.58 -13.26
CA HIS A 151 -5.25 -1.99 -11.92
C HIS A 151 -4.31 -2.61 -10.86
N THR A 152 -3.52 -3.63 -11.19
CA THR A 152 -2.55 -4.28 -10.28
C THR A 152 -1.16 -4.46 -10.89
N LYS A 153 -1.05 -4.44 -12.23
CA LYS A 153 0.23 -4.63 -12.93
C LYS A 153 1.25 -3.52 -12.65
N ALA A 154 0.81 -2.27 -12.55
CA ALA A 154 1.69 -1.13 -12.28
C ALA A 154 2.37 -1.25 -10.90
N GLU A 155 1.68 -1.81 -9.91
CA GLU A 155 2.20 -1.95 -8.55
C GLU A 155 3.29 -3.04 -8.45
N LEU A 156 3.23 -4.11 -9.27
CA LEU A 156 4.33 -5.07 -9.37
C LEU A 156 5.60 -4.40 -9.89
N TYR A 157 5.46 -3.56 -10.93
CA TYR A 157 6.58 -2.81 -11.47
C TYR A 157 7.17 -1.84 -10.43
N LYS A 158 6.33 -1.11 -9.70
CA LYS A 158 6.77 -0.21 -8.61
C LYS A 158 7.53 -0.97 -7.51
N LEU A 159 7.02 -2.11 -7.07
CA LEU A 159 7.68 -2.95 -6.08
C LEU A 159 9.07 -3.40 -6.54
N ASP A 160 9.21 -3.86 -7.79
CA ASP A 160 10.50 -4.26 -8.35
C ASP A 160 11.46 -3.07 -8.52
N LEU A 161 10.93 -1.92 -8.97
CA LEU A 161 11.70 -0.69 -9.15
C LEU A 161 12.27 -0.18 -7.83
N VAL A 162 11.44 -0.10 -6.79
CA VAL A 162 11.85 0.39 -5.46
C VAL A 162 12.79 -0.60 -4.79
N LYS A 163 12.53 -1.90 -4.91
CA LYS A 163 13.45 -2.92 -4.41
C LYS A 163 14.84 -2.75 -5.01
N LYS A 164 14.94 -2.61 -6.34
CA LYS A 164 16.21 -2.40 -7.03
C LYS A 164 16.89 -1.09 -6.58
N TYR A 165 16.13 -0.02 -6.43
CA TYR A 165 16.65 1.27 -5.95
C TYR A 165 17.26 1.16 -4.55
N LEU A 166 16.60 0.44 -3.63
CA LEU A 166 17.11 0.20 -2.27
C LEU A 166 18.31 -0.78 -2.25
N GLU A 167 18.37 -1.74 -3.17
CA GLU A 167 19.53 -2.65 -3.33
C GLU A 167 20.81 -1.90 -3.75
N GLU A 168 20.68 -0.82 -4.52
CA GLU A 168 21.80 -0.03 -5.04
C GLU A 168 22.46 0.86 -3.96
N GLY A 169 21.80 1.04 -2.80
CA GLY A 169 22.39 1.34 -1.48
C GLY A 169 23.10 2.69 -1.25
N GLU A 170 23.77 3.27 -2.25
CA GLU A 170 24.57 4.50 -2.12
C GLU A 170 23.83 5.77 -2.62
N ASP A 171 22.80 5.63 -3.46
CA ASP A 171 22.05 6.74 -4.07
C ASP A 171 20.61 6.91 -3.52
N ALA A 172 20.24 6.14 -2.49
CA ALA A 172 18.93 6.25 -1.85
C ALA A 172 18.85 7.53 -0.99
N GLU A 173 18.36 8.63 -1.57
CA GLU A 173 18.14 9.88 -0.83
C GLU A 173 16.90 9.73 0.08
N PHE A 174 17.17 9.56 1.38
CA PHE A 174 16.16 9.68 2.42
C PHE A 174 15.95 11.16 2.71
N VAL A 175 14.77 11.67 2.36
CA VAL A 175 14.36 13.04 2.64
C VAL A 175 13.62 13.05 3.97
N TYR A 176 14.28 13.60 4.98
CA TYR A 176 13.71 13.84 6.30
C TYR A 176 12.92 15.15 6.25
N LEU A 177 11.62 15.06 6.53
CA LEU A 177 10.80 16.25 6.76
C LEU A 177 10.99 16.60 8.24
N ASP A 178 11.69 17.70 8.52
CA ASP A 178 11.72 18.28 9.86
C ASP A 178 10.26 18.63 10.25
N ILE A 179 9.72 17.91 11.24
CA ILE A 179 8.40 18.16 11.83
C ILE A 179 8.53 19.13 13.00
#